data_AF-A0A418EEQ3-F1
#
_entry.id   AF-A0A418EEQ3-F1
#
_cell.length_a   1.000
_cell.length_b   1.000
_cell.length_c   1.000
_cell.angle_alpha   90.00
_cell.angle_beta   90.00
_cell.angle_gamma   90.00
#
_symmetry.space_group_name_H-M   'P 1'
#
loop_
_entity.id
_entity.type
_entity.pdbx_description
1 polymer ?
#
loop_
_entity_poly.entity_id
_entity_poly.type
_entity_poly.pdbx_seq_one_letter_code
_entity_poly.pdbx_strand_id
1 'polypeptide(L)'
;EVASIACAPYSKDALRWILNQRLADNSVVDDAAIEFVAQQVAEISGDAQVTLDICVLAILLMQRRQDHVPVTVEVMATATSACLTHYRDQLMWALPPTTQMVLYVLMSTIDKNGLVGSLQRAYTVHCGRKAPLSRADWGAHVQMLYGNGVLDIDNDMYTVRVTLENVVDPET
;
A
#
# COMPACT_ATOMS: atom_id res chain seq x y z
N GLU A 1 -34.74 -10.60 -6.29
CA GLU A 1 -33.39 -10.01 -6.38
C GLU A 1 -32.72 -10.13 -5.04
N VAL A 2 -31.47 -10.62 -4.99
CA VAL A 2 -30.67 -10.63 -3.76
C VAL A 2 -29.80 -9.39 -3.83
N ALA A 3 -30.11 -8.38 -3.02
CA ALA A 3 -29.26 -7.20 -2.91
C ALA A 3 -27.90 -7.63 -2.33
N SER A 4 -26.83 -7.49 -3.11
CA SER A 4 -25.47 -7.67 -2.62
C SER A 4 -25.01 -6.36 -1.99
N ILE A 5 -24.57 -6.41 -0.73
CA ILE A 5 -23.98 -5.25 -0.04
C ILE A 5 -22.47 -5.32 -0.29
N ALA A 6 -21.95 -4.37 -1.07
CA ALA A 6 -20.51 -4.17 -1.22
C ALA A 6 -20.03 -3.16 -0.18
N CYS A 7 -19.17 -3.60 0.74
CA CYS A 7 -18.50 -2.70 1.67
C CYS A 7 -17.26 -2.13 1.00
N ALA A 8 -17.25 -0.82 0.78
CA ALA A 8 -16.06 -0.12 0.29
C ALA A 8 -14.99 -0.06 1.39
N PRO A 9 -13.69 0.04 1.03
CA PRO A 9 -12.62 0.35 1.97
C PRO A 9 -12.87 1.64 2.74
N TYR A 10 -12.35 1.75 3.95
CA TYR A 10 -12.51 2.97 4.75
C TYR A 10 -11.72 4.14 4.15
N SER A 11 -12.37 5.31 4.12
CA SER A 11 -11.71 6.57 3.78
C SER A 11 -10.82 7.06 4.93
N LYS A 12 -9.92 8.01 4.65
CA LYS A 12 -9.11 8.67 5.67
C LYS A 12 -9.95 9.19 6.83
N ASP A 13 -11.05 9.88 6.55
CA ASP A 13 -11.90 10.48 7.60
C ASP A 13 -12.55 9.40 8.47
N ALA A 14 -12.97 8.30 7.85
CA ALA A 14 -13.53 7.16 8.57
C ALA A 14 -12.48 6.47 9.45
N LEU A 15 -11.26 6.25 8.95
CA LEU A 15 -10.15 5.69 9.73
C LEU A 15 -9.73 6.62 10.88
N ARG A 16 -9.64 7.93 10.63
CA ARG A 16 -9.34 8.93 11.67
C ARG A 16 -10.42 8.92 12.75
N TRP A 17 -11.69 8.86 12.37
CA TRP A 17 -12.79 8.77 13.33
C TRP A 17 -12.71 7.48 14.16
N ILE A 18 -12.44 6.33 13.53
CA ILE A 18 -12.24 5.06 14.24
C ILE A 18 -11.09 5.16 15.26
N LEU A 19 -9.95 5.73 14.86
CA LEU A 19 -8.80 5.92 15.75
C LEU A 19 -9.15 6.83 16.92
N ASN A 20 -9.81 7.96 16.67
CA ASN A 20 -10.21 8.89 17.72
C ASN A 20 -11.19 8.26 18.72
N GLN A 21 -12.10 7.39 18.28
CA GLN A 21 -12.99 6.65 19.19
C GLN A 21 -12.23 5.64 20.08
N ARG A 22 -11.12 5.09 19.60
CA ARG A 22 -10.33 4.09 20.32
C ARG A 22 -9.24 4.69 21.20
N LEU A 23 -8.77 5.90 20.86
CA LEU A 23 -7.68 6.61 21.53
C LEU A 23 -8.17 7.79 22.40
N ALA A 24 -9.48 8.02 22.48
CA ALA A 24 -10.12 9.22 23.06
C ALA A 24 -9.62 9.67 24.43
N ASP A 25 -9.16 8.74 25.28
CA ASP A 25 -8.83 9.03 26.69
C ASP A 25 -7.32 9.07 26.98
N ASN A 26 -6.45 8.81 26.01
CA ASN A 26 -5.00 8.73 26.22
C ASN A 26 -4.25 9.47 25.11
N SER A 27 -3.70 10.65 25.45
CA SER A 27 -2.86 11.50 24.57
C SER A 27 -1.48 10.89 24.27
N VAL A 28 -1.43 9.58 24.10
CA VAL A 28 -0.21 8.80 23.85
C VAL A 28 0.19 8.88 22.39
N VAL A 29 -0.66 9.41 21.51
CA VAL A 29 -0.39 9.58 20.08
C VAL A 29 -0.75 11.00 19.65
N ASP A 30 0.16 11.67 18.94
CA ASP A 30 -0.10 13.00 18.40
C ASP A 30 -1.19 12.97 17.31
N ASP A 31 -2.07 13.98 17.25
CA ASP A 31 -3.13 14.05 16.23
C ASP A 31 -2.55 14.09 14.80
N ALA A 32 -1.37 14.70 14.62
CA ALA A 32 -0.65 14.67 13.35
C ALA A 32 -0.20 13.24 12.95
N ALA A 33 0.16 12.41 13.92
CA ALA A 33 0.52 11.01 13.68
C ALA A 33 -0.72 10.16 13.35
N ILE A 34 -1.85 10.44 13.98
CA ILE A 34 -3.16 9.85 13.65
C ILE A 34 -3.56 10.22 12.22
N GLU A 35 -3.43 11.48 11.85
CA GLU A 35 -3.76 11.93 10.50
C GLU A 35 -2.85 11.30 9.44
N PHE A 36 -1.56 11.18 9.74
CA PHE A 36 -0.58 10.51 8.88
C PHE A 36 -0.95 9.05 8.62
N VAL A 37 -1.18 8.24 9.66
CA VAL A 37 -1.47 6.81 9.49
C VAL A 37 -2.82 6.59 8.80
N ALA A 38 -3.83 7.41 9.11
CA ALA A 38 -5.14 7.32 8.45
C ALA A 38 -5.06 7.64 6.95
N GLN A 39 -4.24 8.62 6.55
CA GLN A 39 -3.99 8.92 5.14
C GLN A 39 -3.29 7.74 4.45
N GLN A 40 -2.19 7.26 5.01
CA GLN A 40 -1.38 6.20 4.41
C GLN A 40 -2.17 4.89 4.24
N VAL A 41 -2.92 4.47 5.26
CA VAL A 41 -3.68 3.22 5.16
C VAL A 41 -4.87 3.37 4.22
N ALA A 42 -5.56 4.52 4.20
CA ALA A 42 -6.66 4.77 3.25
C ALA A 42 -6.19 4.73 1.79
N GLU A 43 -4.99 5.24 1.50
CA GLU A 43 -4.41 5.23 0.15
C GLU A 43 -4.04 3.80 -0.31
N ILE A 44 -3.65 2.93 0.62
CA ILE A 44 -3.16 1.59 0.31
C ILE A 44 -4.28 0.55 0.32
N SER A 45 -4.97 0.40 1.45
CA SER A 45 -5.94 -0.70 1.66
C SER A 45 -7.29 -0.27 2.21
N GLY A 46 -7.36 0.83 2.96
CA GLY A 46 -8.54 1.23 3.74
C GLY A 46 -8.93 0.22 4.82
N ASP A 47 -8.00 -0.60 5.31
CA ASP A 47 -8.25 -1.60 6.35
C ASP A 47 -8.09 -1.02 7.76
N ALA A 48 -9.19 -1.04 8.52
CA ALA A 48 -9.20 -0.57 9.91
C ALA A 48 -8.33 -1.43 10.83
N GLN A 49 -8.19 -2.73 10.56
CA GLN A 49 -7.38 -3.62 11.38
C GLN A 49 -5.89 -3.28 11.24
N VAL A 50 -5.41 -3.14 10.00
CA VAL A 50 -4.01 -2.72 9.72
C VAL A 50 -3.72 -1.36 10.37
N THR A 51 -4.68 -0.43 10.30
CA THR A 51 -4.55 0.90 10.92
C THR A 51 -4.32 0.78 12.44
N LEU A 52 -5.08 -0.08 13.12
CA LEU A 52 -4.94 -0.29 14.57
C LEU A 52 -3.62 -1.01 14.92
N ASP A 53 -3.22 -2.01 14.13
CA ASP A 53 -1.97 -2.74 14.34
C ASP A 53 -0.75 -1.83 14.24
N ILE A 54 -0.76 -0.87 13.29
CA ILE A 54 0.28 0.15 13.17
C ILE A 54 0.35 1.03 14.43
N CYS A 55 -0.79 1.51 14.93
CA CYS A 55 -0.82 2.32 16.15
C CYS A 55 -0.31 1.53 17.37
N VAL A 56 -0.69 0.27 17.51
CA VAL A 56 -0.20 -0.61 18.58
C VAL A 56 1.32 -0.78 18.47
N LEU A 57 1.84 -1.05 17.28
CA LEU A 57 3.28 -1.19 17.05
C LEU A 57 4.02 0.11 17.39
N ALA A 58 3.50 1.27 17.00
CA ALA A 58 4.10 2.56 17.30
C ALA A 58 4.18 2.82 18.81
N ILE A 59 3.14 2.48 19.56
CA ILE A 59 3.12 2.56 21.03
C ILE A 59 4.16 1.61 21.64
N LEU A 60 4.25 0.37 21.16
CA LEU A 60 5.24 -0.61 21.64
C LEU A 60 6.68 -0.15 21.37
N LEU A 61 6.94 0.48 20.23
CA LEU A 61 8.25 1.06 19.90
C LEU A 61 8.63 2.19 20.88
N MET A 62 7.67 3.04 21.26
CA MET A 62 7.89 4.09 22.28
C MET A 62 8.13 3.49 23.67
N GLN A 63 7.29 2.53 24.08
CA GLN A 63 7.44 1.86 25.38
C GLN A 63 8.81 1.17 25.52
N ARG A 64 9.31 0.57 24.44
CA ARG A 64 10.65 -0.05 24.41
C ARG A 64 11.78 0.96 24.64
N ARG A 65 11.61 2.21 24.20
CA ARG A 65 12.57 3.31 24.40
C ARG A 65 12.49 3.93 25.81
N GLN A 66 11.52 3.52 26.63
CA GLN A 66 11.20 4.11 27.94
C GLN A 66 10.83 5.61 27.87
N ASP A 67 10.44 6.10 26.69
CA ASP A 67 10.00 7.48 26.53
C ASP A 67 8.53 7.61 26.95
N HIS A 68 8.22 8.57 27.81
CA HIS A 68 6.84 8.93 28.20
C HIS A 68 6.25 10.03 27.31
N VAL A 69 6.85 10.23 26.13
CA VAL A 69 6.46 11.23 25.15
C VAL A 69 5.38 10.63 24.24
N PRO A 70 4.41 11.43 23.75
CA PRO A 70 3.46 10.97 22.74
C PRO A 70 4.17 10.42 21.49
N VAL A 71 3.54 9.44 20.85
CA VAL A 71 3.94 8.86 19.57
C VAL A 71 3.88 9.97 18.52
N THR A 72 5.05 10.38 18.06
CA THR A 72 5.23 11.37 17.00
C THR A 72 5.00 10.75 15.62
N VAL A 73 4.88 11.61 14.60
CA VAL A 73 4.76 11.19 13.19
C VAL A 73 5.94 10.30 12.76
N GLU A 74 7.15 10.56 13.24
CA GLU A 74 8.35 9.79 12.89
C GLU A 74 8.26 8.33 13.37
N VAL A 75 7.83 8.12 14.62
CA VAL A 75 7.68 6.79 15.18
C VAL A 75 6.51 6.06 14.53
N MET A 76 5.43 6.78 14.26
CA MET A 76 4.29 6.25 13.51
C MET A 76 4.70 5.85 12.09
N ALA A 77 5.51 6.65 11.39
CA ALA A 77 6.04 6.32 10.07
C ALA A 77 6.91 5.06 10.09
N THR A 78 7.72 4.89 11.14
CA THR A 78 8.52 3.67 11.34
C THR A 78 7.63 2.44 11.51
N ALA A 79 6.59 2.52 12.34
CA ALA A 79 5.63 1.43 12.55
C ALA A 79 4.82 1.14 11.28
N THR A 80 4.40 2.18 10.58
CA THR A 80 3.68 2.11 9.30
C THR A 80 4.54 1.36 8.27
N SER A 81 5.80 1.76 8.12
CA SER A 81 6.73 1.09 7.23
C SER A 81 6.94 -0.37 7.61
N ALA A 82 7.08 -0.70 8.90
CA ALA A 82 7.26 -2.09 9.33
C ALA A 82 6.04 -2.98 9.03
N CYS A 83 4.82 -2.51 9.32
CA CYS A 83 3.58 -3.25 9.06
C CYS A 83 3.29 -3.37 7.56
N LEU A 84 3.49 -2.30 6.79
CA LEU A 84 3.22 -2.29 5.36
C LEU A 84 4.32 -2.99 4.56
N THR A 85 5.58 -2.98 5.03
CA THR A 85 6.66 -3.78 4.43
C THR A 85 6.42 -5.27 4.64
N HIS A 86 5.94 -5.68 5.81
CA HIS A 86 5.58 -7.08 6.05
C HIS A 86 4.44 -7.54 5.11
N TYR A 87 3.41 -6.71 4.96
CA TYR A 87 2.31 -6.95 4.02
C TYR A 87 2.81 -7.01 2.58
N ARG A 88 3.72 -6.10 2.19
CA ARG A 88 4.33 -6.05 0.85
C ARG A 88 5.12 -7.32 0.54
N ASP A 89 5.95 -7.79 1.46
CA ASP A 89 6.76 -8.99 1.24
C ASP A 89 5.86 -10.23 1.13
N GLN A 90 4.89 -10.39 2.03
CA GLN A 90 3.91 -11.47 1.93
C GLN A 90 3.12 -11.42 0.62
N LEU A 91 2.69 -10.24 0.19
CA LEU A 91 1.95 -10.05 -1.05
C LEU A 91 2.82 -10.40 -2.26
N MET A 92 4.06 -9.91 -2.32
CA MET A 92 5.01 -10.23 -3.39
C MET A 92 5.26 -11.75 -3.49
N TRP A 93 5.46 -12.42 -2.35
CA TRP A 93 5.65 -13.87 -2.30
C TRP A 93 4.39 -14.67 -2.67
N ALA A 94 3.19 -14.14 -2.39
CA ALA A 94 1.93 -14.79 -2.70
C ALA A 94 1.48 -14.63 -4.16
N LEU A 95 2.03 -13.66 -4.91
CA LEU A 95 1.69 -13.45 -6.31
C LEU A 95 2.24 -14.57 -7.21
N PRO A 96 1.47 -15.03 -8.22
CA PRO A 96 2.01 -15.93 -9.24
C PRO A 96 3.24 -15.34 -9.95
N PRO A 97 4.22 -16.15 -10.39
CA PRO A 97 5.44 -15.66 -11.05
C PRO A 97 5.16 -14.77 -12.27
N THR A 98 4.11 -15.09 -13.03
CA THR A 98 3.68 -14.27 -14.17
C THR A 98 3.17 -12.90 -13.72
N THR A 99 2.42 -12.82 -12.62
CA THR A 99 1.93 -11.56 -12.06
C THR A 99 3.09 -10.72 -11.50
N GLN A 100 4.08 -11.34 -10.85
CA GLN A 100 5.30 -10.65 -10.41
C GLN A 100 6.06 -10.04 -11.59
N MET A 101 6.17 -10.77 -12.70
CA MET A 101 6.80 -10.26 -13.92
C MET A 101 6.03 -9.07 -14.52
N VAL A 102 4.70 -9.11 -14.53
CA VAL A 102 3.85 -7.97 -14.95
C VAL A 102 4.08 -6.77 -14.04
N LEU A 103 4.07 -6.97 -12.72
CA LEU A 103 4.35 -5.93 -11.74
C LEU A 103 5.73 -5.31 -11.95
N TYR A 104 6.77 -6.12 -12.18
CA TYR A 104 8.12 -5.64 -12.48
C TYR A 104 8.15 -4.73 -13.72
N VAL A 105 7.46 -5.10 -14.79
CA VAL A 105 7.40 -4.27 -16.01
C VAL A 105 6.69 -2.95 -15.72
N LEU A 106 5.56 -2.99 -14.99
CA LEU A 106 4.86 -1.78 -14.58
C LEU A 106 5.78 -0.87 -13.76
N MET A 107 6.50 -1.42 -12.78
CA MET A 107 7.44 -0.65 -11.96
C MET A 107 8.59 -0.05 -12.79
N SER A 108 9.12 -0.80 -13.77
CA SER A 108 10.20 -0.31 -14.65
C SER A 108 9.77 0.80 -15.62
N THR A 109 8.46 1.03 -15.79
CA THR A 109 7.91 1.99 -16.78
C THR A 109 7.26 3.22 -16.15
N ILE A 110 7.28 3.31 -14.82
CA ILE A 110 6.78 4.43 -14.04
C ILE A 110 7.72 5.64 -14.08
N ASP A 111 7.14 6.83 -14.06
CA ASP A 111 7.87 8.05 -13.74
C ASP A 111 8.15 8.14 -12.23
N LYS A 112 9.43 8.16 -11.87
CA LYS A 112 9.90 8.21 -10.49
C LYS A 112 9.43 9.45 -9.73
N ASN A 113 9.07 10.52 -10.44
CA ASN A 113 8.62 11.77 -9.82
C ASN A 113 7.14 11.76 -9.43
N GLY A 114 6.37 10.73 -9.82
CA GLY A 114 4.93 10.65 -9.52
C GLY A 114 4.36 9.26 -9.27
N LEU A 115 5.17 8.20 -9.34
CA LEU A 115 4.72 6.79 -9.24
C LEU A 115 3.63 6.38 -10.23
N VAL A 116 3.50 7.15 -11.32
CA VAL A 116 2.46 7.01 -12.34
C VAL A 116 3.07 6.46 -13.63
N GLY A 117 2.35 5.55 -14.29
CA GLY A 117 2.72 4.97 -15.59
C GLY A 117 1.54 4.81 -16.54
N SER A 118 1.81 4.43 -17.79
CA SER A 118 0.80 4.12 -18.82
C SER A 118 0.77 2.62 -19.10
N LEU A 119 -0.42 2.02 -19.04
CA LEU A 119 -0.64 0.60 -19.31
C LEU A 119 -0.27 0.25 -20.75
N GLN A 120 -0.61 1.10 -21.71
CA GLN A 120 -0.22 0.92 -23.11
C GLN A 120 1.31 0.93 -23.29
N ARG A 121 2.02 1.86 -22.62
CA ARG A 121 3.49 1.91 -22.66
C ARG A 121 4.10 0.67 -22.02
N ALA A 122 3.63 0.26 -20.85
CA ALA A 122 4.11 -0.91 -20.14
C ALA A 122 3.92 -2.19 -20.97
N TYR A 123 2.76 -2.35 -21.61
CA TYR A 123 2.50 -3.50 -22.50
C TYR A 123 3.42 -3.49 -23.72
N THR A 124 3.69 -2.32 -24.31
CA THR A 124 4.62 -2.21 -25.45
C THR A 124 6.04 -2.65 -25.06
N VAL A 125 6.52 -2.28 -23.87
CA VAL A 125 7.81 -2.73 -23.33
C VAL A 125 7.82 -4.24 -23.11
N HIS A 126 6.72 -4.80 -22.58
CA HIS A 126 6.58 -6.25 -22.41
C HIS A 126 6.64 -7.02 -23.74
N CYS A 127 5.98 -6.50 -24.78
CA CYS A 127 5.98 -7.09 -26.12
C CYS A 127 7.38 -7.24 -26.75
N GLY A 128 8.36 -6.46 -26.29
CA GLY A 128 9.76 -6.57 -26.73
C GLY A 128 10.51 -7.78 -26.16
N ARG A 129 9.91 -8.58 -25.27
CA ARG A 129 10.55 -9.74 -24.62
C ARG A 129 10.43 -11.02 -25.46
N LYS A 130 11.27 -12.03 -25.16
CA LYS A 130 11.36 -13.31 -25.91
C LYS A 130 10.07 -14.16 -25.94
N ALA A 131 9.11 -13.91 -25.04
CA ALA A 131 7.82 -14.60 -25.00
C ALA A 131 6.76 -13.70 -24.34
N PRO A 132 6.16 -12.75 -25.09
CA PRO A 132 5.20 -11.83 -24.53
C PRO A 132 3.86 -12.51 -24.26
N LEU A 133 3.17 -12.03 -23.24
CA LEU A 133 1.81 -12.44 -22.94
C LEU A 133 0.86 -11.85 -23.98
N SER A 134 -0.26 -12.54 -24.22
CA SER A 134 -1.36 -11.95 -24.97
C SER A 134 -1.89 -10.73 -24.22
N ARG A 135 -2.53 -9.80 -24.94
CA ARG A 135 -3.09 -8.59 -24.31
C ARG A 135 -4.18 -8.92 -23.28
N ALA A 136 -4.92 -10.01 -23.51
CA ALA A 136 -5.93 -10.51 -22.58
C ALA A 136 -5.29 -11.05 -21.28
N ASP A 137 -4.27 -11.89 -21.39
CA ASP A 137 -3.59 -12.46 -20.23
C ASP A 137 -2.86 -11.40 -19.42
N TRP A 138 -2.19 -10.45 -20.10
CA TRP A 138 -1.62 -9.28 -19.46
C TRP A 138 -2.67 -8.49 -18.67
N GLY A 139 -3.82 -8.21 -19.31
CA GLY A 139 -4.93 -7.51 -18.68
C GLY A 139 -5.45 -8.23 -17.43
N ALA A 140 -5.54 -9.56 -17.45
CA ALA A 140 -5.97 -10.35 -16.30
C ALA A 140 -5.01 -10.19 -15.09
N HIS A 141 -3.70 -10.18 -15.33
CA HIS A 141 -2.71 -9.96 -14.28
C HIS A 141 -2.72 -8.51 -13.75
N VAL A 142 -2.94 -7.52 -14.62
CA VAL A 142 -3.12 -6.12 -14.21
C VAL A 142 -4.36 -5.97 -13.33
N GLN A 143 -5.49 -6.59 -13.71
CA GLN A 143 -6.71 -6.58 -12.92
C GLN A 143 -6.56 -7.29 -11.58
N MET A 144 -5.77 -8.37 -11.53
CA MET A 144 -5.43 -9.01 -10.26
C MET A 144 -4.65 -8.06 -9.34
N LEU A 145 -3.66 -7.33 -9.87
CA LEU A 145 -2.89 -6.35 -9.09
C LEU A 145 -3.78 -5.19 -8.60
N TYR A 146 -4.70 -4.71 -9.44
CA TYR A 146 -5.71 -3.71 -9.05
C TYR A 146 -6.65 -4.23 -7.95
N GLY A 147 -7.20 -5.44 -8.11
CA GLY A 147 -8.10 -6.05 -7.13
C GLY A 147 -7.44 -6.35 -5.78
N ASN A 148 -6.11 -6.47 -5.74
CA ASN A 148 -5.33 -6.62 -4.51
C ASN A 148 -4.81 -5.28 -3.96
N GLY A 149 -5.24 -4.13 -4.51
CA GLY A 149 -4.82 -2.81 -4.04
C GLY A 149 -3.37 -2.43 -4.34
N VAL A 150 -2.66 -3.22 -5.15
CA VAL A 150 -1.26 -2.96 -5.53
C VAL A 150 -1.17 -1.80 -6.52
N LEU A 151 -2.19 -1.68 -7.37
CA LEU A 151 -2.33 -0.64 -8.39
C LEU A 151 -3.61 0.14 -8.17
N ASP A 152 -3.56 1.43 -8.44
CA ASP A 152 -4.72 2.18 -8.87
C ASP A 152 -4.72 2.28 -10.39
N ILE A 153 -5.91 2.27 -11.01
CA ILE A 153 -6.03 2.40 -12.47
C ILE A 153 -7.07 3.46 -12.78
N ASP A 154 -6.66 4.47 -13.54
CA ASP A 154 -7.52 5.48 -14.14
C ASP A 154 -7.30 5.48 -15.66
N ASN A 155 -8.26 4.87 -16.37
CA ASN A 155 -8.20 4.68 -17.82
C ASN A 155 -6.92 3.94 -18.27
N ASP A 156 -6.02 4.62 -19.00
CA ASP A 156 -4.71 4.06 -19.41
C ASP A 156 -3.62 4.31 -18.37
N MET A 157 -3.87 5.19 -17.39
CA MET A 157 -2.90 5.52 -16.36
C MET A 157 -3.03 4.55 -15.18
N TYR A 158 -1.89 4.22 -14.58
CA TYR A 158 -1.87 3.49 -13.31
C TYR A 158 -0.91 4.15 -12.33
N THR A 159 -1.23 4.02 -11.05
CA THR A 159 -0.36 4.43 -9.94
C THR A 159 -0.03 3.19 -9.13
N VAL A 160 1.26 2.95 -8.87
CA VAL A 160 1.64 1.88 -7.94
C VAL A 160 1.48 2.39 -6.52
N ARG A 161 0.57 1.75 -5.76
CA ARG A 161 0.29 2.09 -4.35
C ARG A 161 1.28 1.46 -3.38
N VAL A 162 2.19 0.63 -3.89
CA VAL A 162 3.33 0.10 -3.13
C VAL A 162 4.48 1.11 -3.21
N THR A 163 4.87 1.69 -2.08
CA THR A 163 6.03 2.59 -2.03
C THR A 163 7.29 1.89 -2.52
N LEU A 164 7.98 2.51 -3.49
CA LEU A 164 9.15 1.98 -4.23
C LEU A 164 10.42 1.81 -3.40
N GLU A 165 10.37 1.90 -2.07
CA GLU A 165 11.58 2.06 -1.25
C GLU A 165 12.56 0.87 -1.30
N ASN A 166 12.14 -0.32 -1.78
CA ASN A 166 13.04 -1.49 -1.88
C ASN A 166 13.13 -2.13 -3.28
N VAL A 167 12.89 -1.40 -4.37
CA VAL A 167 13.27 -1.89 -5.73
C VAL A 167 14.67 -1.43 -6.14
N VAL A 168 15.39 -0.75 -5.23
CA VAL A 168 16.83 -0.55 -5.38
C VAL A 168 17.53 -1.82 -4.90
N ASP A 169 18.33 -2.40 -5.79
CA ASP A 169 19.11 -3.63 -5.60
C ASP A 169 19.74 -3.76 -4.20
N PRO A 170 19.73 -4.97 -3.62
CA PRO A 170 20.71 -5.34 -2.62
C PRO A 170 22.05 -5.54 -3.34
N GLU A 171 22.81 -4.48 -3.57
CA GLU A 171 24.26 -4.61 -3.64
C GLU A 171 24.80 -4.89 -2.23
N THR A 172 24.58 -6.13 -1.76
CA THR A 172 25.37 -6.86 -0.76
C THR A 172 25.21 -8.35 -0.97
#